data_AF-A0A6B3SSJ9-F1
#
_entry.id   AF-A0A6B3SSJ9-F1
#
_cell.length_a   1.000
_cell.length_b   1.000
_cell.length_c   1.000
_cell.angle_alpha   90.00
_cell.angle_beta   90.00
_cell.angle_gamma   90.00
#
_symmetry.space_group_name_H-M   'P 1'
#
loop_
_entity.id
_entity.type
_entity.pdbx_description
1 polymer ?
#
loop_
_entity_poly.entity_id
_entity_poly.type
_entity_poly.pdbx_seq_one_letter_code
_entity_poly.pdbx_strand_id
1 'polypeptide(L)'
;MPSFSEFRAFSSRLTLALGVKGVAARPRALAKLFNGAAASTNVTEAATRKWLRGEAIPTQDKIQVLAALLDVSPTWLRFGHGPVTVDAHSTELSDEEWTLVRAYRLLDEQRRKAVLSSLLQG
;
A
#
# COMPACT_ATOMS: atom_id res chain seq x y z
N MET A 1 3.75 -20.85 -11.22
CA MET A 1 4.26 -19.77 -12.09
C MET A 1 3.14 -18.76 -12.28
N PRO A 2 3.41 -17.44 -12.16
CA PRO A 2 2.39 -16.43 -12.43
C PRO A 2 1.88 -16.54 -13.87
N SER A 3 0.55 -16.52 -14.05
CA SER A 3 -0.07 -16.58 -15.38
C SER A 3 0.06 -15.23 -16.11
N PHE A 4 -0.08 -15.22 -17.45
CA PHE A 4 -0.13 -13.97 -18.23
C PHE A 4 -1.20 -12.98 -17.73
N SER A 5 -2.28 -13.49 -17.13
CA SER A 5 -3.32 -12.70 -16.49
C SER A 5 -2.80 -11.94 -15.26
N GLU A 6 -1.98 -12.58 -14.42
CA GLU A 6 -1.38 -11.95 -13.23
C GLU A 6 -0.43 -10.81 -13.60
N PHE A 7 0.35 -10.96 -14.67
CA PHE A 7 1.24 -9.90 -15.13
C PHE A 7 0.47 -8.66 -15.58
N ARG A 8 -0.60 -8.85 -16.37
CA ARG A 8 -1.47 -7.75 -16.78
C ARG A 8 -2.18 -7.11 -15.59
N ALA A 9 -2.68 -7.91 -14.65
CA ALA A 9 -3.34 -7.41 -13.45
C ALA A 9 -2.42 -6.55 -12.58
N PHE A 10 -1.17 -6.99 -12.39
CA PHE A 10 -0.13 -6.19 -11.72
C PHE A 10 0.12 -4.87 -12.47
N SER A 11 0.30 -4.93 -13.78
CA SER A 11 0.53 -3.75 -14.62
C SER A 11 -0.60 -2.72 -14.51
N SER A 12 -1.85 -3.18 -14.50
CA SER A 12 -3.02 -2.31 -14.34
C SER A 12 -3.02 -1.61 -12.99
N ARG A 13 -2.75 -2.33 -11.89
CA ARG A 13 -2.66 -1.75 -10.54
C ARG A 13 -1.51 -0.76 -10.41
N LEU A 14 -0.35 -1.09 -10.96
CA LEU A 14 0.80 -0.19 -10.99
C LEU A 14 0.48 1.11 -11.74
N THR A 15 -0.16 1.00 -12.90
CA THR A 15 -0.55 2.17 -13.70
C THR A 15 -1.58 3.05 -12.98
N LEU A 16 -2.54 2.42 -12.32
CA LEU A 16 -3.54 3.10 -11.50
C LEU A 16 -2.87 3.87 -10.36
N ALA A 17 -2.02 3.21 -9.58
CA ALA A 17 -1.33 3.81 -8.44
C ALA A 17 -0.41 4.97 -8.86
N LEU A 18 0.27 4.84 -10.01
CA LEU A 18 1.03 5.93 -10.61
C LEU A 18 0.15 7.13 -10.96
N GLY A 19 -1.02 6.89 -11.55
CA GLY A 19 -1.99 7.93 -11.87
C GLY A 19 -2.48 8.67 -10.62
N VAL A 20 -2.80 7.94 -9.55
CA VAL A 20 -3.22 8.52 -8.26
C VAL A 20 -2.13 9.41 -7.65
N LYS A 21 -0.85 9.02 -7.78
CA LYS A 21 0.29 9.83 -7.33
C LYS A 21 0.72 10.93 -8.31
N GLY A 22 0.01 11.11 -9.43
CA GLY A 22 0.36 12.11 -10.45
C GLY A 22 1.66 11.80 -11.21
N VAL A 23 2.15 10.56 -11.14
CA VAL A 23 3.34 10.11 -11.84
C VAL A 23 2.95 9.57 -13.21
N ALA A 24 3.58 10.08 -14.27
CA ALA A 24 3.35 9.54 -15.61
C ALA A 24 3.78 8.07 -15.69
N ALA A 25 2.90 7.20 -16.19
CA ALA A 25 3.16 5.78 -16.44
C ALA A 25 4.11 5.56 -17.64
N ARG A 26 5.31 6.16 -17.55
CA ARG A 26 6.38 6.10 -18.56
C ARG A 26 7.58 5.37 -17.97
N PRO A 27 8.22 4.45 -18.72
CA PRO A 27 9.34 3.66 -18.20
C PRO A 27 10.46 4.50 -17.58
N ARG A 28 10.85 5.60 -18.24
CA ARG A 28 11.90 6.51 -17.76
C ARG A 28 11.52 7.24 -16.47
N ALA A 29 10.27 7.68 -16.36
CA ALA A 29 9.77 8.39 -15.17
C ALA A 29 9.74 7.43 -13.97
N LEU A 30 9.22 6.21 -14.16
CA LEU A 30 9.20 5.19 -13.13
C LEU A 30 10.60 4.77 -12.68
N ALA A 31 11.53 4.59 -13.62
CA ALA A 31 12.91 4.22 -13.27
C ALA A 31 13.62 5.33 -12.48
N LYS A 32 13.43 6.60 -12.88
CA LYS A 32 13.97 7.76 -12.16
C LYS A 32 13.39 7.85 -10.74
N LEU A 33 12.07 7.69 -10.60
CA LEU A 33 11.39 7.72 -9.30
C LEU A 33 11.90 6.59 -8.39
N PHE A 34 11.96 5.36 -8.91
CA PHE A 34 12.42 4.20 -8.16
C PHE A 34 13.87 4.36 -7.70
N ASN A 35 14.79 4.66 -8.62
CA ASN A 35 16.22 4.75 -8.30
C ASN A 35 16.54 5.95 -7.39
N GLY A 36 15.69 6.98 -7.38
CA GLY A 36 15.84 8.12 -6.47
C GLY A 36 15.48 7.80 -5.02
N ALA A 37 14.63 6.80 -4.78
CA ALA A 37 14.19 6.41 -3.44
C ALA A 37 14.82 5.10 -2.94
N ALA A 38 15.30 4.25 -3.83
CA ALA A 38 15.87 2.96 -3.48
C ALA A 38 17.30 3.12 -2.92
N ALA A 39 17.53 2.62 -1.70
CA ALA A 39 18.83 2.72 -1.03
C ALA A 39 19.88 1.72 -1.56
N SER A 40 19.46 0.51 -1.94
CA SER A 40 20.36 -0.62 -2.24
C SER A 40 20.09 -1.31 -3.57
N THR A 41 19.02 -0.92 -4.28
CA THR A 41 18.64 -1.56 -5.55
C THR A 41 18.35 -0.53 -6.61
N ASN A 42 18.74 -0.82 -7.85
CA ASN A 42 18.43 0.03 -9.00
C ASN A 42 17.69 -0.78 -10.07
N VAL A 43 16.93 -0.07 -10.89
CA VAL A 43 16.15 -0.63 -12.00
C VAL A 43 16.50 0.10 -13.28
N THR A 44 16.52 -0.64 -14.38
CA THR A 44 16.70 -0.08 -15.72
C THR A 44 15.35 0.31 -16.31
N GLU A 45 15.36 1.22 -17.29
CA GLU A 45 14.15 1.57 -18.04
C GLU A 45 13.54 0.34 -18.75
N ALA A 46 14.38 -0.60 -19.19
CA ALA A 46 13.91 -1.84 -19.79
C ALA A 46 13.09 -2.69 -18.79
N ALA A 47 13.49 -2.72 -17.52
CA ALA A 47 12.76 -3.44 -16.48
C ALA A 47 11.40 -2.78 -16.19
N THR A 48 11.37 -1.46 -16.00
CA THR A 48 10.12 -0.72 -15.75
C THR A 48 9.16 -0.80 -16.94
N ARG A 49 9.67 -0.84 -18.17
CA ARG A 49 8.86 -1.07 -19.38
C ARG A 49 8.15 -2.43 -19.35
N LYS A 50 8.86 -3.50 -18.97
CA LYS A 50 8.26 -4.83 -18.84
C LYS A 50 7.16 -4.88 -17.77
N TRP A 51 7.34 -4.13 -16.67
CA TRP A 51 6.34 -4.02 -15.61
C TRP A 51 5.07 -3.31 -16.09
N LEU A 52 5.23 -2.17 -16.78
CA LEU A 52 4.12 -1.37 -17.31
C LEU A 52 3.39 -2.01 -18.49
N ARG A 53 3.98 -3.04 -19.12
CA ARG A 53 3.34 -3.83 -20.18
C ARG A 53 2.72 -5.13 -19.68
N GLY A 54 2.92 -5.48 -18.41
CA GLY A 54 2.53 -6.79 -17.89
C GLY A 54 3.29 -7.93 -18.56
N GLU A 55 4.58 -7.74 -18.83
CA GLU A 55 5.49 -8.78 -19.35
C GLU A 55 6.33 -9.41 -18.24
N ALA A 56 6.44 -8.74 -17.08
CA ALA A 56 7.16 -9.25 -15.92
C ALA A 56 6.63 -8.64 -14.62
N ILE A 57 6.82 -9.35 -13.50
CA ILE A 57 6.59 -8.85 -12.15
C ILE A 57 7.94 -8.65 -11.44
N PRO A 58 8.16 -7.52 -10.75
CA PRO A 58 9.37 -7.29 -9.96
C PRO A 58 9.58 -8.31 -8.85
N THR A 59 10.80 -8.36 -8.31
CA THR A 59 11.09 -9.09 -7.07
C THR A 59 10.38 -8.45 -5.88
N GLN A 60 10.23 -9.19 -4.78
CA GLN A 60 9.52 -8.72 -3.59
C GLN A 60 10.09 -7.40 -3.05
N ASP A 61 11.43 -7.28 -2.95
CA ASP A 61 12.07 -6.04 -2.47
C ASP A 61 11.72 -4.82 -3.33
N LYS A 62 11.62 -5.01 -4.66
CA LYS A 62 11.24 -3.94 -5.57
C LYS A 62 9.75 -3.60 -5.45
N ILE A 63 8.89 -4.58 -5.16
CA ILE A 63 7.48 -4.35 -4.86
C ILE A 63 7.32 -3.51 -3.59
N GLN A 64 8.10 -3.79 -2.55
CA GLN A 64 8.09 -3.01 -1.30
C GLN A 64 8.44 -1.54 -1.55
N VAL A 65 9.52 -1.29 -2.30
CA VAL A 65 9.92 0.08 -2.67
C VAL A 65 8.84 0.79 -3.50
N LEU A 66 8.26 0.10 -4.49
CA LEU A 66 7.17 0.66 -5.31
C LEU A 66 5.93 0.96 -4.46
N ALA A 67 5.58 0.06 -3.54
CA ALA A 67 4.43 0.21 -2.67
C ALA A 67 4.60 1.42 -1.74
N ALA A 68 5.77 1.59 -1.14
CA ALA A 68 6.08 2.76 -0.30
C ALA A 68 6.06 4.07 -1.11
N LEU A 69 6.66 4.10 -2.30
CA LEU A 69 6.64 5.26 -3.20
C LEU A 69 5.22 5.66 -3.62
N LEU A 70 4.37 4.66 -3.83
CA LEU A 70 3.02 4.83 -4.33
C LEU A 70 1.98 4.89 -3.21
N ASP A 71 2.40 4.74 -1.95
CA ASP A 71 1.56 4.78 -0.76
C ASP A 71 0.40 3.77 -0.83
N VAL A 72 0.75 2.55 -1.24
CA VAL A 72 -0.17 1.43 -1.38
C VAL A 72 0.36 0.21 -0.65
N SER A 73 -0.52 -0.75 -0.38
CA SER A 73 -0.11 -2.05 0.17
C SER A 73 0.74 -2.84 -0.83
N PRO A 74 1.87 -3.43 -0.41
CA PRO A 74 2.67 -4.33 -1.24
C PRO A 74 1.88 -5.54 -1.71
N THR A 75 1.02 -6.08 -0.84
CA THR A 75 0.15 -7.23 -1.12
C THR A 75 -0.92 -6.87 -2.14
N TRP A 76 -1.54 -5.70 -1.98
CA TRP A 76 -2.51 -5.20 -2.96
C TRP A 76 -1.85 -4.94 -4.31
N LEU A 77 -0.69 -4.30 -4.34
CA LEU A 77 0.01 -4.02 -5.59
C LEU A 77 0.35 -5.32 -6.33
N ARG A 78 0.86 -6.33 -5.62
CA ARG A 78 1.27 -7.62 -6.20
C ARG A 78 0.10 -8.48 -6.63
N PHE A 79 -0.90 -8.68 -5.77
CA PHE A 79 -1.96 -9.67 -5.98
C PHE A 79 -3.35 -9.06 -6.20
N GLY A 80 -3.56 -7.83 -5.76
CA GLY A 80 -4.88 -7.18 -5.78
C GLY A 80 -5.77 -7.58 -4.60
N HIS A 81 -5.19 -8.14 -3.55
CA HIS A 81 -5.90 -8.54 -2.33
C HIS A 81 -5.60 -7.58 -1.19
N GLY A 82 -6.56 -7.45 -0.27
CA GLY A 82 -6.43 -6.59 0.90
C GLY A 82 -6.64 -5.10 0.60
N PRO A 83 -6.38 -4.23 1.60
CA PRO A 83 -6.59 -2.80 1.47
C PRO A 83 -5.61 -2.17 0.46
N VAL A 84 -6.07 -1.14 -0.25
CA VAL A 84 -5.27 -0.42 -1.26
C VAL A 84 -4.11 0.33 -0.62
N THR A 85 -4.35 1.05 0.48
CA THR A 85 -3.36 1.77 1.27
C THR A 85 -2.98 0.97 2.51
N VAL A 86 -1.82 1.28 3.10
CA VAL A 86 -1.38 0.67 4.37
C VAL A 86 -1.97 1.37 5.61
N ASP A 87 -2.55 2.57 5.50
CA ASP A 87 -3.13 3.35 6.62
C ASP A 87 -4.59 3.78 6.32
N ALA A 88 -5.54 3.87 7.27
CA ALA A 88 -5.45 4.35 8.67
C ALA A 88 -6.02 3.43 9.78
N HIS A 89 -6.25 2.14 9.51
CA HIS A 89 -6.61 1.17 10.54
C HIS A 89 -5.62 0.01 10.47
N SER A 90 -4.48 0.19 11.13
CA SER A 90 -3.61 -0.92 11.47
C SER A 90 -4.48 -2.03 12.08
N THR A 91 -4.42 -3.25 11.54
CA THR A 91 -5.06 -4.41 12.19
C THR A 91 -4.49 -4.67 13.58
N GLU A 92 -3.29 -4.14 13.85
CA GLU A 92 -2.68 -4.06 15.17
C GLU A 92 -3.01 -2.70 15.77
N LEU A 93 -3.76 -2.72 16.87
CA LEU A 93 -3.97 -1.53 17.71
C LEU A 93 -2.61 -1.05 18.24
N SER A 94 -2.36 0.24 18.16
CA SER A 94 -1.25 0.91 18.84
C SER A 94 -1.35 0.77 20.36
N ASP A 95 -0.27 1.03 21.09
CA ASP A 95 -0.26 0.99 22.56
C ASP A 95 -1.30 1.94 23.18
N GLU A 96 -1.54 3.08 22.54
CA GLU A 96 -2.56 4.05 22.94
C GLU A 96 -3.97 3.47 22.76
N GLU A 97 -4.25 2.88 21.61
CA GLU A 97 -5.53 2.23 21.32
C GLU A 97 -5.77 1.02 22.24
N TRP A 98 -4.74 0.23 22.55
CA TRP A 98 -4.82 -0.85 23.53
C TRP A 98 -5.15 -0.34 24.93
N THR A 99 -4.57 0.79 25.32
CA THR A 99 -4.84 1.44 26.59
C THR A 99 -6.30 1.88 26.66
N LEU A 100 -6.82 2.49 25.59
CA LEU A 100 -8.22 2.89 25.47
C LEU A 100 -9.16 1.68 25.57
N VAL A 101 -8.90 0.60 24.84
CA VAL A 101 -9.71 -0.63 24.88
C VAL A 101 -9.73 -1.25 26.28
N ARG A 102 -8.58 -1.27 26.97
CA ARG A 102 -8.49 -1.78 28.34
C ARG A 102 -9.28 -0.91 29.32
N ALA A 103 -9.13 0.41 29.24
CA ALA A 103 -9.88 1.35 30.07
C ALA A 103 -11.39 1.21 29.83
N TYR A 104 -11.81 1.15 28.56
CA TYR A 104 -13.22 0.99 28.16
C TYR A 104 -13.88 -0.26 28.74
N ARG A 105 -13.15 -1.39 28.78
CA ARG A 105 -13.66 -2.65 29.36
C ARG A 105 -13.88 -2.58 30.88
N LEU A 106 -13.18 -1.70 31.58
CA LEU A 106 -13.34 -1.52 33.04
C LEU A 106 -14.48 -0.56 33.41
N LEU A 107 -15.00 0.20 32.44
CA LEU A 107 -16.13 1.12 32.66
C LEU A 107 -17.47 0.38 32.81
N ASP A 108 -18.38 0.99 33.58
CA ASP A 108 -19.79 0.61 33.61
C ASP A 108 -20.53 1.00 32.31
N GLU A 109 -21.74 0.46 32.14
CA GLU A 109 -22.51 0.64 30.91
C GLU A 109 -22.80 2.11 30.58
N GLN A 110 -23.06 2.92 31.61
CA GLN A 110 -23.41 4.33 31.45
C GLN A 110 -22.21 5.14 30.94
N ARG A 111 -21.00 4.88 31.47
CA ARG A 111 -19.76 5.52 31.02
C ARG A 111 -19.31 5.03 29.65
N ARG A 112 -19.49 3.75 29.32
CA ARG A 112 -19.23 3.24 27.96
C ARG A 112 -20.09 3.95 26.92
N LYS A 113 -21.39 4.10 27.19
CA LYS A 113 -22.32 4.84 26.32
C LYS A 113 -21.90 6.29 26.12
N ALA A 114 -21.45 6.96 27.18
CA ALA A 114 -20.94 8.33 27.09
C ALA A 114 -19.70 8.44 26.17
N VAL A 115 -18.71 7.56 26.35
CA VAL A 115 -17.50 7.52 25.50
C VAL A 115 -17.87 7.27 24.04
N LEU A 116 -18.74 6.30 23.76
CA LEU A 116 -19.20 6.03 22.39
C LEU A 116 -19.92 7.23 21.78
N SER A 117 -20.78 7.90 22.54
CA SER A 117 -21.48 9.09 22.05
C SER A 117 -20.52 10.24 21.73
N SER A 118 -19.47 10.45 22.54
CA SER A 118 -18.47 11.50 22.26
C SER A 118 -17.62 11.19 21.04
N LEU A 119 -17.36 9.92 20.73
CA LEU A 119 -16.55 9.51 19.59
C LEU A 119 -17.31 9.55 18.26
N LEU A 120 -18.65 9.47 18.29
CA LEU A 120 -19.50 9.45 17.09
C LEU A 120 -20.01 10.84 16.67
N GLN A 121 -19.74 11.88 17.47
CA GLN A 121 -20.20 13.26 17.20
C GLN A 121 -19.06 14.23 16.85
N GLY A 122 -17.84 13.72 16.69
CA GLY A 122 -16.66 14.48 16.23
C GLY A 122 -16.46 14.43 14.73
#